data_AF-A0A418W8T3-F1
#
_entry.id   AF-A0A418W8T3-F1
#
_cell.length_a   1.000
_cell.length_b   1.000
_cell.length_c   1.000
_cell.angle_alpha   90.00
_cell.angle_beta   90.00
_cell.angle_gamma   90.00
#
_symmetry.space_group_name_H-M   'P 1'
#
loop_
_entity.id
_entity.type
_entity.pdbx_description
1 polymer ?
#
loop_
_entity_poly.entity_id
_entity_poly.type
_entity_poly.pdbx_seq_one_letter_code
_entity_poly.pdbx_strand_id
1 'polypeptide(L)'
;MVISIMHAPGTAYYLDAPQSYYLEGHKSAGYWIGFGQTAEALGLRTGDPVKAEAFERVFRGHHPETDEALIRPYEGRREAEDATHAAPKSVSILRGLGSPEIVAEIDAAQAAAVQASLDQVFNRHAVSRRGKQGQGAPDPASLIVAVFPHADARPTDEAIGDPHLHSHAVIMNLSRAATVHGARSTAECSTIFSGKPAASTA
;
A
#
# COMPACT_ATOMS: atom_id res chain seq x y z
N MET A 1 15.63 6.96 -5.27
CA MET A 1 14.62 6.34 -4.38
C MET A 1 15.01 4.88 -4.19
N VAL A 2 14.96 4.38 -2.96
CA VAL A 2 15.18 2.97 -2.65
C VAL A 2 13.83 2.36 -2.29
N ILE A 3 13.56 1.14 -2.78
CA ILE A 3 12.32 0.42 -2.49
C ILE A 3 12.69 -0.87 -1.76
N SER A 4 12.09 -1.08 -0.59
CA SER A 4 12.19 -2.31 0.17
C SER A 4 10.82 -2.97 0.24
N ILE A 5 10.77 -4.31 0.15
CA ILE A 5 9.52 -5.07 0.20
C ILE A 5 9.56 -6.03 1.38
N MET A 6 8.51 -6.00 2.20
CA MET A 6 8.31 -6.94 3.29
C MET A 6 6.83 -7.27 3.47
N HIS A 7 6.54 -8.37 4.16
CA HIS A 7 5.18 -8.63 4.61
C HIS A 7 4.74 -7.56 5.61
N ALA A 8 3.54 -7.02 5.42
CA ALA A 8 3.01 -5.96 6.28
C ALA A 8 2.82 -6.49 7.72
N PRO A 9 3.37 -5.83 8.76
CA PRO A 9 3.40 -6.35 10.13
C PRO A 9 2.06 -6.21 10.88
N GLY A 10 1.06 -5.59 10.26
CA GLY A 10 -0.26 -5.32 10.84
C GLY A 10 -0.69 -3.86 10.67
N THR A 11 -1.97 -3.58 10.89
CA THR A 11 -2.57 -2.26 10.61
C THR A 11 -2.12 -1.18 11.60
N ALA A 12 -1.98 -1.53 12.88
CA ALA A 12 -1.55 -0.61 13.94
C ALA A 12 -0.20 0.05 13.63
N TYR A 13 0.70 -0.66 12.96
CA TYR A 13 2.00 -0.13 12.54
C TYR A 13 1.89 1.14 11.68
N TYR A 14 0.83 1.24 10.86
CA TYR A 14 0.59 2.38 9.97
C TYR A 14 -0.33 3.43 10.59
N LEU A 15 -1.29 3.01 11.42
CA LEU A 15 -2.29 3.89 12.02
C LEU A 15 -1.76 4.65 13.25
N ASP A 16 -0.84 4.03 14.00
CA ASP A 16 -0.29 4.58 15.25
C ASP A 16 1.06 5.30 15.02
N ALA A 17 1.45 5.53 13.77
CA ALA A 17 2.70 6.21 13.47
C ALA A 17 2.74 7.60 14.13
N PRO A 18 3.78 7.91 14.93
CA PRO A 18 3.86 9.16 15.67
C PRO A 18 3.85 10.36 14.71
N GLN A 19 3.25 11.47 15.16
CA GLN A 19 3.30 12.73 14.42
C GLN A 19 4.76 13.10 14.19
N SER A 20 5.08 13.48 12.95
CA SER A 20 6.42 13.92 12.61
C SER A 20 6.73 15.21 13.38
N TYR A 21 7.84 15.22 14.11
CA TYR A 21 8.25 16.35 14.93
C TYR A 21 8.73 17.53 14.08
N TYR A 22 9.21 17.26 12.86
CA TYR A 22 9.55 18.28 11.86
C TYR A 22 8.31 18.81 11.10
N LEU A 23 7.14 18.22 11.35
CA LEU A 23 5.88 18.63 10.77
C LEU A 23 4.96 19.10 11.89
N GLU A 24 5.00 20.40 12.20
CA GLU A 24 3.96 21.02 13.00
C GLU A 24 2.58 20.79 12.33
N GLY A 25 1.78 19.86 12.87
CA GLY A 25 0.32 19.86 12.69
C GLY A 25 -0.31 18.93 11.65
N HIS A 26 0.43 18.13 10.87
CA HIS A 26 -0.20 17.27 9.84
C HIS A 26 -0.12 15.78 10.16
N LYS A 27 -1.20 15.21 10.73
CA LYS A 27 -1.48 13.78 10.59
C LYS A 27 -1.82 13.56 9.12
N SER A 28 -0.89 13.07 8.32
CA SER A 28 -1.26 12.56 7.00
C SER A 28 -2.06 11.28 7.22
N ALA A 29 -3.39 11.38 7.25
CA ALA A 29 -4.21 10.23 6.94
C ALA A 29 -3.69 9.69 5.59
N GLY A 30 -3.29 8.41 5.53
CA GLY A 30 -2.84 7.82 4.28
C GLY A 30 -3.88 8.01 3.18
N TYR A 31 -3.55 7.67 1.94
CA TYR A 31 -4.50 7.77 0.82
C TYR A 31 -4.55 6.47 0.03
N TRP A 32 -5.71 6.21 -0.59
CA TRP A 32 -5.89 5.04 -1.43
C TRP A 32 -5.33 5.26 -2.84
N ILE A 33 -4.80 4.19 -3.43
CA ILE A 33 -4.55 4.07 -4.87
C ILE A 33 -5.19 2.76 -5.34
N GLY A 34 -6.10 2.87 -6.31
CA GLY A 34 -6.75 1.73 -6.94
C GLY A 34 -6.20 1.46 -8.35
N PHE A 35 -5.98 0.20 -8.67
CA PHE A 35 -5.66 -0.28 -10.00
C PHE A 35 -6.68 -1.33 -10.44
N GLY A 36 -7.25 -1.14 -11.63
CA GLY A 36 -8.36 -1.96 -12.10
C GLY A 36 -9.62 -1.78 -11.25
N GLN A 37 -10.45 -2.82 -11.19
CA GLN A 37 -11.85 -2.72 -10.76
C GLN A 37 -12.10 -2.98 -9.27
N THR A 38 -11.11 -3.50 -8.52
CA THR A 38 -11.32 -3.88 -7.11
C THR A 38 -11.65 -2.67 -6.25
N ALA A 39 -10.88 -1.58 -6.38
CA ALA A 39 -11.04 -0.40 -5.54
C ALA A 39 -12.42 0.25 -5.77
N GLU A 40 -12.79 0.44 -7.04
CA GLU A 40 -14.10 0.97 -7.43
C GLU A 40 -15.26 0.13 -6.89
N ALA A 41 -15.18 -1.20 -7.01
CA ALA A 41 -16.21 -2.10 -6.53
C ALA A 41 -16.32 -2.16 -4.99
N LEU A 42 -15.32 -1.65 -4.26
CA LEU A 42 -15.35 -1.50 -2.81
C LEU A 42 -15.64 -0.04 -2.38
N GLY A 43 -15.90 0.86 -3.33
CA GLY A 43 -16.12 2.28 -3.06
C GLY A 43 -14.86 3.03 -2.60
N LEU A 44 -13.67 2.48 -2.82
CA LEU A 44 -12.40 3.12 -2.47
C LEU A 44 -11.85 3.86 -3.69
N ARG A 45 -11.84 5.19 -3.66
CA ARG A 45 -11.37 6.00 -4.80
C ARG A 45 -9.92 6.42 -4.60
N THR A 46 -9.15 6.45 -5.68
CA THR A 46 -7.77 6.95 -5.64
C THR A 46 -7.74 8.39 -5.15
N GLY A 47 -6.86 8.66 -4.17
CA GLY A 47 -6.72 9.95 -3.50
C GLY A 47 -7.64 10.16 -2.30
N ASP A 48 -8.65 9.30 -2.07
CA ASP A 48 -9.46 9.40 -0.86
C ASP A 48 -8.63 9.05 0.39
N PRO A 49 -8.86 9.72 1.52
CA PRO A 49 -8.16 9.44 2.76
C PRO A 49 -8.51 8.04 3.29
N VAL A 50 -7.49 7.38 3.82
CA VAL A 50 -7.59 6.08 4.47
C VAL A 50 -8.21 6.26 5.85
N LYS A 51 -9.43 5.74 6.02
CA LYS A 51 -10.07 5.61 7.33
C LYS A 51 -9.55 4.35 8.03
N ALA A 52 -9.21 4.45 9.31
CA ALA A 52 -8.67 3.35 10.11
C ALA A 52 -9.51 2.07 10.00
N GLU A 53 -10.81 2.15 10.26
CA GLU A 53 -11.71 1.01 10.23
C GLU A 53 -11.82 0.36 8.84
N ALA A 54 -11.88 1.17 7.77
CA ALA A 54 -11.90 0.67 6.41
C ALA A 54 -10.58 -0.04 6.05
N PHE A 55 -9.44 0.53 6.44
CA PHE A 55 -8.13 -0.08 6.24
C PHE A 55 -8.01 -1.43 6.94
N GLU A 56 -8.40 -1.50 8.21
CA GLU A 56 -8.35 -2.74 8.99
C GLU A 56 -9.24 -3.84 8.42
N ARG A 57 -10.43 -3.48 7.93
CA ARG A 57 -11.35 -4.43 7.28
C ARG A 57 -10.76 -4.97 5.99
N VAL A 58 -10.30 -4.07 5.12
CA VAL A 58 -9.69 -4.48 3.83
C VAL A 58 -8.44 -5.33 4.05
N PHE A 59 -7.59 -4.98 5.02
CA PHE A 59 -6.41 -5.75 5.40
C PHE A 59 -6.77 -7.19 5.79
N ARG A 60 -7.84 -7.36 6.59
CA ARG A 60 -8.39 -8.67 6.97
C ARG A 60 -9.12 -9.41 5.84
N GLY A 61 -9.34 -8.77 4.69
CA GLY A 61 -10.04 -9.34 3.54
C GLY A 61 -11.55 -9.16 3.59
N HIS A 62 -12.02 -8.07 4.20
CA HIS A 62 -13.44 -7.72 4.37
C HIS A 62 -13.80 -6.45 3.59
N HIS A 63 -15.09 -6.26 3.31
CA HIS A 63 -15.62 -5.07 2.69
C HIS A 63 -15.42 -3.85 3.63
N PRO A 64 -14.91 -2.70 3.13
CA PRO A 64 -14.56 -1.56 3.98
C PRO A 64 -15.76 -0.98 4.76
N GLU A 65 -16.96 -0.99 4.16
CA GLU A 65 -18.18 -0.44 4.79
C GLU A 65 -19.01 -1.48 5.55
N THR A 66 -19.36 -2.61 4.92
CA THR A 66 -20.29 -3.60 5.47
C THR A 66 -19.64 -4.66 6.35
N ASP A 67 -18.30 -4.75 6.37
CA ASP A 67 -17.54 -5.80 7.04
C ASP A 67 -17.83 -7.22 6.56
N GLU A 68 -18.47 -7.37 5.39
CA GLU A 68 -18.70 -8.67 4.78
C GLU A 68 -17.36 -9.30 4.35
N ALA A 69 -17.16 -10.58 4.68
CA ALA A 69 -15.96 -11.31 4.29
C ALA A 69 -15.89 -11.45 2.76
N LEU A 70 -14.83 -10.90 2.15
CA LEU A 70 -14.56 -11.00 0.72
C LEU A 70 -13.66 -12.20 0.39
N ILE A 71 -12.88 -12.64 1.36
CA ILE A 71 -11.96 -13.78 1.28
C ILE A 71 -12.35 -14.78 2.36
N ARG A 72 -12.28 -16.08 2.03
CA ARG A 72 -12.42 -17.14 3.03
C ARG A 72 -11.22 -17.14 3.97
N PRO A 73 -11.41 -17.14 5.30
CA PRO A 73 -10.30 -17.18 6.24
C PRO A 73 -9.55 -18.51 6.12
N TYR A 74 -8.22 -18.44 6.18
CA TYR A 74 -7.33 -19.59 6.29
C TYR A 74 -6.07 -19.20 7.06
N GLU A 75 -5.46 -20.17 7.73
CA GLU A 75 -4.27 -19.95 8.56
C GLU A 75 -3.04 -19.61 7.71
N GLY A 76 -2.23 -18.66 8.17
CA GLY A 76 -1.03 -18.22 7.45
C GLY A 76 -1.31 -17.43 6.18
N ARG A 77 -2.49 -16.82 6.06
CA ARG A 77 -2.78 -15.84 5.01
C ARG A 77 -1.74 -14.71 5.08
N ARG A 78 -1.29 -14.27 3.90
CA ARG A 78 -0.58 -12.99 3.76
C ARG A 78 -1.59 -11.93 3.40
N GLU A 79 -1.85 -11.01 4.32
CA GLU A 79 -2.85 -9.94 4.21
C GLU A 79 -2.46 -8.89 3.17
N ALA A 80 -1.19 -8.47 3.24
CA ALA A 80 -0.62 -7.44 2.39
C ALA A 80 0.91 -7.56 2.33
N GLU A 81 1.49 -6.94 1.31
CA GLU A 81 2.92 -6.64 1.23
C GLU A 81 3.09 -5.11 1.36
N ASP A 82 4.14 -4.69 2.04
CA ASP A 82 4.54 -3.30 2.19
C ASP A 82 5.73 -3.02 1.28
N ALA A 83 5.52 -2.17 0.29
CA ALA A 83 6.59 -1.57 -0.50
C ALA A 83 6.91 -0.20 0.10
N THR A 84 8.01 -0.10 0.83
CA THR A 84 8.46 1.16 1.42
C THR A 84 9.37 1.92 0.47
N HIS A 85 8.92 3.10 0.03
CA HIS A 85 9.66 3.99 -0.86
C HIS A 85 10.41 5.04 -0.06
N ALA A 86 11.71 4.86 0.14
CA ALA A 86 12.55 5.81 0.85
C ALA A 86 13.26 6.77 -0.10
N ALA A 87 13.12 8.07 0.16
CA ALA A 87 13.88 9.11 -0.51
C ALA A 87 15.37 9.05 -0.07
N PRO A 88 16.32 9.48 -0.91
CA PRO A 88 17.70 9.66 -0.47
C PRO A 88 17.79 10.57 0.77
N LYS A 89 18.76 10.31 1.66
CA LYS A 89 18.90 11.07 2.90
C LYS A 89 19.07 12.57 2.67
N SER A 90 19.79 12.97 1.62
CA SER A 90 19.94 14.37 1.22
C SER A 90 18.60 15.04 0.90
N VAL A 91 17.68 14.34 0.21
CA VAL A 91 16.32 14.82 -0.08
C VAL A 91 15.51 14.92 1.20
N SER A 92 15.64 13.94 2.11
CA SER A 92 14.95 13.95 3.40
C SER A 92 15.38 15.14 4.27
N ILE A 93 16.69 15.45 4.30
CA ILE A 93 17.24 16.61 5.00
C ILE A 93 16.75 17.90 4.36
N LEU A 94 16.82 18.01 3.02
CA LEU A 94 16.35 19.19 2.31
C LEU A 94 14.85 19.44 2.54
N ARG A 95 14.04 18.38 2.57
CA ARG A 95 12.63 18.47 2.95
C ARG A 95 12.44 18.96 4.39
N GLY A 96 13.22 18.44 5.35
CA GLY A 96 13.09 18.83 6.76
C GLY A 96 13.52 20.27 7.07
N LEU A 97 14.37 20.87 6.23
CA LEU A 97 14.94 22.21 6.44
C LEU A 97 14.53 23.24 5.37
N GLY A 98 13.78 22.81 4.36
CA GLY A 98 13.40 23.62 3.21
C GLY A 98 12.29 24.62 3.51
N SER A 99 12.09 25.59 2.61
CA SER A 99 10.93 26.46 2.66
C SER A 99 9.63 25.67 2.36
N PRO A 100 8.44 26.19 2.73
CA PRO A 100 7.17 25.52 2.42
C PRO A 100 7.00 25.12 0.96
N GLU A 101 7.52 25.94 0.03
CA GLU A 101 7.49 25.68 -1.41
C GLU A 101 8.36 24.46 -1.77
N ILE A 102 9.59 24.40 -1.26
CA ILE A 102 10.50 23.27 -1.47
C ILE A 102 9.92 21.98 -0.87
N VAL A 103 9.32 22.07 0.32
CA VAL A 103 8.65 20.93 0.96
C VAL A 103 7.52 20.40 0.07
N ALA A 104 6.66 21.28 -0.44
CA ALA A 104 5.56 20.90 -1.32
C ALA A 104 6.05 20.25 -2.62
N GLU A 105 7.11 20.78 -3.23
CA GLU A 105 7.71 20.19 -4.43
C GLU A 105 8.29 18.79 -4.16
N ILE A 106 9.00 18.61 -3.04
CA ILE A 106 9.57 17.32 -2.67
C ILE A 106 8.46 16.30 -2.35
N ASP A 107 7.42 16.69 -1.61
CA ASP A 107 6.30 15.81 -1.27
C ASP A 107 5.52 15.38 -2.53
N ALA A 108 5.31 16.30 -3.47
CA ALA A 108 4.71 15.99 -4.77
C ALA A 108 5.59 15.03 -5.59
N ALA A 109 6.90 15.26 -5.62
CA ALA A 109 7.85 14.39 -6.32
C ALA A 109 7.89 12.97 -5.71
N GLN A 110 7.85 12.86 -4.39
CA GLN A 110 7.78 11.58 -3.67
C GLN A 110 6.47 10.84 -4.02
N ALA A 111 5.32 11.53 -3.97
CA ALA A 111 4.04 10.92 -4.33
C ALA A 111 4.02 10.45 -5.80
N ALA A 112 4.56 11.24 -6.72
CA ALA A 112 4.68 10.86 -8.13
C ALA A 112 5.61 9.64 -8.32
N ALA A 113 6.70 9.56 -7.57
CA ALA A 113 7.62 8.42 -7.62
C ALA A 113 6.97 7.12 -7.09
N VAL A 114 6.18 7.22 -6.02
CA VAL A 114 5.38 6.10 -5.49
C VAL A 114 4.36 5.63 -6.55
N GLN A 115 3.58 6.55 -7.13
CA GLN A 115 2.61 6.22 -8.17
C GLN A 115 3.27 5.53 -9.37
N ALA A 116 4.35 6.10 -9.91
CA ALA A 116 5.06 5.54 -11.05
C ALA A 116 5.62 4.15 -10.74
N SER A 117 6.12 3.93 -9.52
CA SER A 117 6.56 2.60 -9.08
C SER A 117 5.41 1.60 -9.04
N LEU A 118 4.25 1.99 -8.50
CA LEU A 118 3.08 1.11 -8.42
C LEU A 118 2.47 0.83 -9.80
N ASP A 119 2.50 1.80 -10.72
CA ASP A 119 2.11 1.60 -12.12
C ASP A 119 2.97 0.50 -12.77
N GLN A 120 4.29 0.49 -12.52
CA GLN A 120 5.17 -0.56 -13.04
C GLN A 120 4.83 -1.93 -12.45
N VAL A 121 4.59 -1.99 -11.13
CA VAL A 121 4.16 -3.22 -10.44
C VAL A 121 2.86 -3.74 -11.05
N PHE A 122 1.87 -2.87 -11.21
CA PHE A 122 0.57 -3.25 -11.78
C PHE A 122 0.71 -3.79 -13.21
N ASN A 123 1.35 -3.03 -14.09
CA ASN A 123 1.41 -3.35 -15.51
C ASN A 123 2.28 -4.57 -15.85
N ARG A 124 3.29 -4.88 -15.02
CA ARG A 124 4.27 -5.94 -15.34
C ARG A 124 4.14 -7.19 -14.46
N HIS A 125 3.61 -7.05 -13.25
CA HIS A 125 3.72 -8.09 -12.23
C HIS A 125 2.38 -8.47 -11.59
N ALA A 126 1.32 -7.66 -11.73
CA ALA A 126 0.04 -7.98 -11.12
C ALA A 126 -0.66 -9.12 -11.87
N VAL A 127 -0.65 -10.28 -11.23
CA VAL A 127 -1.34 -11.49 -11.68
C VAL A 127 -2.19 -12.02 -10.53
N SER A 128 -3.41 -12.44 -10.85
CA SER A 128 -4.24 -13.19 -9.91
C SER A 128 -4.37 -14.63 -10.41
N ARG A 129 -4.59 -15.58 -9.51
CA ARG A 129 -4.87 -16.98 -9.86
C ARG A 129 -6.16 -17.43 -9.21
N ARG A 130 -6.83 -18.40 -9.82
CA ARG A 130 -7.99 -19.09 -9.25
C ARG A 130 -7.69 -20.57 -9.04
N GLY A 131 -8.45 -21.25 -8.18
CA GLY A 131 -8.39 -22.71 -8.02
C GLY A 131 -7.53 -23.21 -6.87
N LYS A 132 -7.63 -24.53 -6.61
CA LYS A 132 -7.00 -25.18 -5.47
C LYS A 132 -5.48 -24.99 -5.49
N GLN A 133 -4.94 -24.39 -4.43
CA GLN A 133 -3.50 -24.12 -4.27
C GLN A 133 -2.88 -23.29 -5.40
N GLY A 134 -3.62 -22.37 -6.01
CA GLY A 134 -3.08 -21.44 -7.02
C GLY A 134 -2.74 -22.09 -8.37
N GLN A 135 -3.27 -23.29 -8.64
CA GLN A 135 -2.96 -24.05 -9.86
C GLN A 135 -3.80 -23.66 -11.09
N GLY A 136 -4.74 -22.71 -10.98
CA GLY A 136 -5.49 -22.24 -12.13
C GLY A 136 -4.70 -21.26 -13.01
N ALA A 137 -5.30 -20.94 -14.15
CA ALA A 137 -4.73 -20.00 -15.11
C ALA A 137 -4.57 -18.60 -14.49
N PRO A 138 -3.54 -17.84 -14.91
CA PRO A 138 -3.43 -16.41 -14.63
C PRO A 138 -4.66 -15.64 -15.12
N ASP A 139 -5.23 -14.81 -14.25
CA ASP A 139 -6.27 -13.84 -14.60
C ASP A 139 -5.73 -12.41 -14.39
N PRO A 140 -6.20 -11.42 -15.17
CA PRO A 140 -5.88 -10.00 -14.94
C PRO A 140 -6.16 -9.62 -13.48
N ALA A 141 -5.15 -9.07 -12.82
CA ALA A 141 -5.29 -8.62 -11.44
C ALA A 141 -5.82 -7.18 -11.35
N SER A 142 -6.20 -6.81 -10.15
CA SER A 142 -6.49 -5.45 -9.73
C SER A 142 -5.83 -5.26 -8.37
N LEU A 143 -5.30 -4.08 -8.09
CA LEU A 143 -4.61 -3.78 -6.84
C LEU A 143 -5.36 -2.72 -6.07
N ILE A 144 -5.33 -2.84 -4.74
CA ILE A 144 -5.71 -1.77 -3.83
C ILE A 144 -4.50 -1.51 -2.94
N VAL A 145 -4.09 -0.25 -2.87
CA VAL A 145 -2.91 0.17 -2.12
C VAL A 145 -3.30 1.28 -1.16
N ALA A 146 -2.96 1.14 0.11
CA ALA A 146 -3.00 2.25 1.06
C ALA A 146 -1.59 2.83 1.18
N VAL A 147 -1.43 4.14 0.92
CA VAL A 147 -0.14 4.81 1.00
C VAL A 147 -0.09 5.70 2.24
N PHE A 148 0.89 5.45 3.11
CA PHE A 148 1.14 6.23 4.32
C PHE A 148 2.48 6.97 4.19
N PRO A 149 2.47 8.29 3.88
CA PRO A 149 3.69 9.08 3.79
C PRO A 149 4.16 9.53 5.17
N HIS A 150 5.45 9.32 5.45
CA HIS A 150 6.14 9.67 6.69
C HIS A 150 7.37 10.53 6.39
N ALA A 151 7.75 11.37 7.35
CA ALA A 151 8.87 12.31 7.18
C ALA A 151 10.05 12.03 8.10
N ASP A 152 9.89 11.18 9.11
CA ASP A 152 10.89 10.95 10.16
C ASP A 152 11.20 9.48 10.30
N ALA A 153 12.45 9.18 10.66
CA ALA A 153 12.79 7.85 11.14
C ALA A 153 12.00 7.55 12.42
N ARG A 154 11.81 6.27 12.72
CA ARG A 154 11.10 5.87 13.94
C ARG A 154 11.82 6.45 15.17
N PRO A 155 11.14 7.24 16.02
CA PRO A 155 11.74 7.72 17.24
C PRO A 155 12.07 6.54 18.16
N THR A 156 13.15 6.67 18.90
CA THR A 156 13.46 5.77 20.03
C THR A 156 13.09 6.48 21.33
N ASP A 157 13.01 5.75 22.43
CA ASP A 157 12.68 6.31 23.75
C ASP A 157 13.65 7.44 24.20
N GLU A 158 14.79 7.57 23.52
CA GLU A 158 15.91 8.45 23.87
C GLU A 158 16.14 9.59 22.87
N ALA A 159 15.53 9.57 21.68
CA ALA A 159 15.82 10.56 20.63
C ALA A 159 14.66 10.80 19.63
N ILE A 160 14.56 12.06 19.20
CA ILE A 160 13.74 12.47 18.06
C ILE A 160 14.31 11.80 16.81
N GLY A 161 13.46 11.15 16.01
CA GLY A 161 13.90 10.46 14.80
C GLY A 161 14.49 11.43 13.76
N ASP A 162 15.56 11.04 13.08
CA ASP A 162 16.16 11.88 12.03
C ASP A 162 15.20 12.09 10.83
N PRO A 163 15.35 13.18 10.05
CA PRO A 163 14.58 13.37 8.82
C PRO A 163 14.76 12.20 7.87
N HIS A 164 13.66 11.52 7.54
CA HIS A 164 13.63 10.36 6.67
C HIS A 164 12.29 10.33 5.92
N LEU A 165 12.26 10.93 4.74
CA LEU A 165 11.08 10.93 3.87
C LEU A 165 10.91 9.52 3.28
N HIS A 166 9.81 8.88 3.64
CA HIS A 166 9.45 7.58 3.09
C HIS A 166 7.95 7.42 2.97
N SER A 167 7.50 6.46 2.16
CA SER A 167 6.09 6.15 2.02
C SER A 167 5.90 4.65 2.08
N HIS A 168 5.03 4.19 2.98
CA HIS A 168 4.61 2.79 3.01
C HIS A 168 3.46 2.61 2.03
N ALA A 169 3.70 1.90 0.94
CA ALA A 169 2.67 1.48 0.00
C ALA A 169 2.21 0.06 0.36
N VAL A 170 1.15 -0.04 1.14
CA VAL A 170 0.58 -1.31 1.62
C VAL A 170 -0.34 -1.89 0.54
N ILE A 171 0.19 -2.85 -0.22
CA ILE A 171 -0.50 -3.52 -1.32
C ILE A 171 -1.32 -4.66 -0.76
N MET A 172 -2.64 -4.50 -0.79
CA MET A 172 -3.58 -5.48 -0.27
C MET A 172 -3.54 -6.75 -1.12
N ASN A 173 -3.46 -7.90 -0.47
CA ASN A 173 -3.64 -9.20 -1.13
C ASN A 173 -5.15 -9.47 -1.30
N LEU A 174 -5.80 -8.60 -2.08
CA LEU A 174 -7.21 -8.59 -2.41
C LEU A 174 -7.41 -8.02 -3.83
N SER A 175 -8.05 -8.80 -4.70
CA SER A 175 -8.29 -8.50 -6.10
C SER A 175 -9.62 -9.11 -6.51
N ARG A 176 -10.45 -8.34 -7.20
CA ARG A 176 -11.69 -8.82 -7.80
C ARG A 176 -11.42 -9.41 -9.18
N ALA A 177 -11.92 -10.62 -9.44
CA ALA A 177 -11.81 -11.25 -10.74
C ALA A 177 -12.58 -10.43 -11.80
N ALA A 178 -11.94 -10.18 -12.95
CA ALA A 178 -12.62 -9.64 -14.13
C ALA A 178 -13.74 -10.60 -14.52
N THR A 179 -14.97 -10.09 -14.55
CA THR A 179 -16.18 -10.91 -14.65
C THR A 179 -16.23 -11.57 -16.02
N VAL A 180 -16.26 -12.90 -16.07
CA VAL A 180 -16.70 -13.63 -17.26
C VAL A 180 -18.01 -14.33 -16.89
N HIS A 181 -19.11 -13.78 -17.44
CA HIS A 181 -20.49 -14.28 -17.47
C HIS A 181 -21.28 -14.39 -16.16
N GLY A 182 -21.94 -13.28 -15.78
CA GLY A 182 -23.33 -13.27 -15.27
C GLY A 182 -23.69 -14.00 -13.97
N ALA A 183 -22.77 -14.71 -13.33
CA ALA A 183 -22.98 -15.36 -12.04
C ALA A 183 -22.21 -14.62 -10.94
N ARG A 184 -22.90 -14.35 -9.81
CA ARG A 184 -22.30 -13.81 -8.58
C ARG A 184 -21.15 -14.70 -8.16
N SER A 185 -19.91 -14.23 -8.26
CA SER A 185 -18.73 -14.95 -7.83
C SER A 185 -17.87 -14.05 -6.93
N THR A 186 -17.55 -14.58 -5.76
CA THR A 186 -16.52 -14.06 -4.86
C THR A 186 -15.18 -14.23 -5.53
N ALA A 187 -14.43 -13.14 -5.63
CA ALA A 187 -13.08 -13.20 -6.16
C ALA A 187 -12.15 -13.83 -5.12
N GLU A 188 -11.75 -15.06 -5.37
CA GLU A 188 -10.61 -15.65 -4.67
C GLU A 188 -9.36 -14.92 -5.13
N CYS A 189 -8.92 -13.94 -4.33
CA CYS A 189 -7.65 -13.27 -4.53
C CYS A 189 -6.54 -14.22 -4.06
N SER A 190 -6.09 -15.10 -4.95
CA SER A 190 -4.90 -15.89 -4.67
C SER A 190 -3.68 -15.18 -5.28
N THR A 191 -2.87 -14.66 -4.36
CA THR A 191 -1.42 -14.52 -4.46
C THR A 191 -0.90 -13.63 -5.59
N ILE A 192 -1.01 -12.31 -5.38
CA ILE A 192 -0.24 -11.31 -6.13
C ILE A 192 1.29 -11.50 -5.92
N PHE A 193 1.72 -12.20 -4.86
CA PHE A 193 3.14 -12.31 -4.44
C PHE A 193 3.66 -13.72 -4.14
N SER A 194 3.06 -14.81 -4.64
CA SER A 194 3.59 -16.17 -4.39
C SER A 194 4.92 -16.48 -5.10
N GLY A 195 5.44 -15.57 -5.93
CA GLY A 195 6.79 -15.66 -6.47
C GLY A 195 7.76 -14.98 -5.52
N LYS A 196 8.80 -15.69 -5.05
CA LYS A 196 9.99 -15.07 -4.46
C LYS A 196 10.36 -13.83 -5.29
N PRO A 197 10.60 -12.65 -4.69
CA PRO A 197 11.01 -11.48 -5.45
C PRO A 197 12.25 -11.83 -6.25
N ALA A 198 12.19 -11.63 -7.57
CA ALA A 198 13.39 -11.59 -8.38
C ALA A 198 14.25 -10.44 -7.83
N ALA A 199 15.46 -10.77 -7.41
CA ALA A 199 16.44 -9.81 -6.95
C ALA A 199 16.55 -8.65 -7.95
N SER A 200 16.54 -7.44 -7.42
CA SER A 200 16.88 -6.20 -8.11
C SER A 200 18.06 -6.43 -9.07
N THR A 201 17.83 -6.35 -10.38
CA THR A 201 18.92 -6.17 -11.34
C THR A 201 19.34 -4.71 -11.34
N ALA A 202 20.66 -4.53 -11.30
CA ALA A 202 21.45 -3.31 -11.16
C ALA A 202 21.05 -2.14 -12.07
#